data_AF-A0A8S3UD22-F1
#
_entry.id   AF-A0A8S3UD22-F1
#
_cell.length_a   1.000
_cell.length_b   1.000
_cell.length_c   1.000
_cell.angle_alpha   90.00
_cell.angle_beta   90.00
_cell.angle_gamma   90.00
#
_symmetry.space_group_name_H-M   'P 1'
#
loop_
_entity.id
_entity.type
_entity.pdbx_description
1 polymer ?
#
loop_
_entity_poly.entity_id
_entity_poly.type
_entity_poly.pdbx_seq_one_letter_code
_entity_poly.pdbx_strand_id
1 'polypeptide(L)'
;MIMKLLKPTIKKKFQVYRSVDGVLRSVEINNIAATGYRIINLQCLQKHVSEITCHAILCDKAREKAISGAVPIILESQVAHFGLAVILAAKCTGCGKKFHFETSPKLLNGGTRHYDINVRAVWGSIVSGNGLAHLNEQLASMDSPTMAQNTFSVIEKEINQWWKVMVEEEMASAIDLEKKIAIEKNRYHEDIPSITVICDGGWSKRSHKHSYNALGGVAVVIGAETKKILHIGIRNKYCYICNRCNSLGITPKDHECFKNWTESSQSMESDIIVEGF
;
A
#
# COMPACT_ATOMS: atom_id res chain seq x y z
N MET A 1 -21.46 33.86 -5.76
CA MET A 1 -20.65 35.02 -6.20
C MET A 1 -19.19 34.80 -5.80
N ILE A 2 -18.43 34.16 -6.70
CA ILE A 2 -17.08 34.56 -7.13
C ILE A 2 -15.96 34.38 -6.09
N MET A 3 -15.20 33.28 -6.16
CA MET A 3 -13.88 33.24 -6.83
C MET A 3 -13.06 34.53 -6.64
N LYS A 4 -12.22 34.57 -5.61
CA LYS A 4 -10.98 35.36 -5.47
C LYS A 4 -10.48 35.11 -4.04
N LEU A 5 -9.30 34.57 -3.75
CA LEU A 5 -8.03 34.70 -4.46
C LEU A 5 -7.20 33.42 -4.35
N LEU A 6 -6.82 32.93 -5.53
CA LEU A 6 -5.64 32.12 -5.76
C LEU A 6 -4.42 32.79 -5.10
N LYS A 7 -3.79 32.12 -4.13
CA LYS A 7 -2.34 32.18 -3.96
C LYS A 7 -1.79 30.84 -4.46
N PRO A 8 -0.91 30.80 -5.46
CA PRO A 8 -0.22 29.57 -5.79
C PRO A 8 0.82 29.27 -4.70
N THR A 9 1.15 27.97 -4.58
CA THR A 9 2.33 27.41 -3.91
C THR A 9 2.39 27.62 -2.39
N ILE A 10 2.20 26.58 -1.57
CA ILE A 10 3.09 25.42 -1.45
C ILE A 10 2.24 24.14 -1.48
N LYS A 11 2.47 23.23 -2.45
CA LYS A 11 2.04 21.83 -2.29
C LYS A 11 2.76 21.32 -1.03
N LYS A 12 2.08 21.24 0.11
CA LYS A 12 2.60 20.52 1.28
C LYS A 12 2.77 19.07 0.84
N LYS A 13 4.01 18.70 0.48
CA LYS A 13 4.36 17.34 0.11
C LYS A 13 4.53 16.59 1.43
N PHE A 14 3.46 15.94 1.86
CA PHE A 14 3.58 14.91 2.88
C PHE A 14 4.23 13.70 2.21
N GLN A 15 5.42 13.34 2.67
CA GLN A 15 6.03 12.07 2.31
C GLN A 15 5.85 11.15 3.50
N VAL A 16 5.13 10.06 3.28
CA VAL A 16 5.02 8.99 4.26
C VAL A 16 6.30 8.18 4.17
N TYR A 17 7.08 8.15 5.24
CA TYR A 17 8.20 7.25 5.40
C TYR A 17 8.04 6.41 6.67
N ARG A 18 8.61 5.20 6.64
CA ARG A 18 8.70 4.32 7.80
C ARG A 18 9.86 4.83 8.66
N SER A 19 9.61 5.23 9.90
CA SER A 19 10.70 5.54 10.84
C SER A 19 11.31 4.26 11.40
N VAL A 20 12.49 4.40 12.02
CA VAL A 20 13.34 3.29 12.51
C VAL A 20 12.64 2.41 13.56
N ASP A 21 11.62 2.97 14.21
CA ASP A 21 10.72 2.38 15.21
C ASP A 21 9.42 1.78 14.62
N GLY A 22 9.27 1.72 13.29
CA GLY A 22 8.14 1.05 12.63
C GLY A 22 6.84 1.86 12.56
N VAL A 23 6.80 3.06 13.16
CA VAL A 23 5.63 3.94 13.15
C VAL A 23 5.57 4.75 11.85
N LEU A 24 4.39 4.84 11.24
CA LEU A 24 4.14 5.72 10.10
C LEU A 24 3.93 7.15 10.61
N ARG A 25 4.87 8.06 10.30
CA ARG A 25 4.76 9.48 10.64
C ARG A 25 4.77 10.34 9.38
N SER A 26 3.91 11.35 9.36
CA SER A 26 3.98 12.43 8.38
C SER A 26 4.90 13.53 8.93
N VAL A 27 6.00 13.84 8.24
CA VAL A 27 6.91 14.93 8.63
C VAL A 27 7.01 15.97 7.52
N GLU A 28 7.03 17.24 7.92
CA GLU A 28 7.20 18.41 7.05
C GLU A 28 8.71 18.54 6.71
N ILE A 29 9.09 18.28 5.46
CA ILE A 29 10.50 18.17 5.06
C ILE A 29 11.09 19.55 4.76
N ASN A 30 11.85 20.10 5.70
CA ASN A 30 12.69 21.29 5.53
C ASN A 30 14.18 20.92 5.46
N ASN A 31 14.59 20.10 4.48
CA ASN A 31 15.95 19.97 3.92
C ASN A 31 16.05 18.71 3.06
N ILE A 32 16.12 18.86 1.73
CA ILE A 32 16.10 17.71 0.80
C ILE A 32 17.52 17.42 0.32
N ALA A 33 18.22 16.53 1.02
CA ALA A 33 19.12 15.63 0.30
C ALA A 33 18.26 14.85 -0.71
N ALA A 34 18.65 14.80 -1.98
CA ALA A 34 17.86 14.17 -3.06
C ALA A 34 17.74 12.65 -2.87
N THR A 35 16.84 12.23 -1.99
CA THR A 35 16.54 10.84 -1.63
C THR A 35 15.15 10.43 -2.16
N GLY A 36 14.86 9.12 -2.20
CA GLY A 36 13.59 8.57 -2.67
C GLY A 36 13.62 8.09 -4.12
N TYR A 37 12.47 8.04 -4.80
CA TYR A 37 12.36 7.50 -6.18
C TYR A 37 12.17 8.58 -7.25
N ARG A 38 12.77 8.36 -8.41
CA ARG A 38 12.45 9.00 -9.70
C ARG A 38 12.44 7.90 -10.76
N ILE A 39 11.49 6.96 -10.62
CA ILE A 39 11.46 5.62 -11.22
C ILE A 39 12.50 4.68 -10.55
N ILE A 40 13.75 5.10 -10.42
CA ILE A 40 14.81 4.40 -9.67
C ILE A 40 14.99 5.03 -8.29
N ASN A 41 15.36 4.24 -7.28
CA ASN A 41 15.75 4.75 -5.96
C ASN A 41 17.07 5.55 -6.07
N LEU A 42 17.06 6.82 -5.65
CA LEU A 42 18.18 7.74 -5.79
C LEU A 42 19.39 7.38 -4.92
N GLN A 43 19.20 6.72 -3.77
CA GLN A 43 20.31 6.24 -2.95
C GLN A 43 20.98 5.04 -3.59
N CYS A 44 20.18 4.12 -4.14
CA CYS A 44 20.66 3.04 -4.99
C CYS A 44 21.48 3.64 -6.16
N LEU A 45 20.90 4.59 -6.91
CA LEU A 45 21.57 5.21 -8.05
C LEU A 45 22.89 5.88 -7.64
N GLN A 46 22.89 6.66 -6.55
CA GLN A 46 24.08 7.31 -6.02
C GLN A 46 25.18 6.31 -5.70
N LYS A 47 24.84 5.20 -5.02
CA LYS A 47 25.79 4.14 -4.69
C LYS A 47 26.44 3.58 -5.95
N HIS A 48 25.63 3.27 -6.97
CA HIS A 48 26.13 2.72 -8.22
C HIS A 48 27.03 3.69 -8.99
N VAL A 49 26.59 4.95 -9.13
CA VAL A 49 27.38 6.00 -9.78
C VAL A 49 28.71 6.18 -9.07
N SER A 50 28.72 6.22 -7.73
CA SER A 50 29.96 6.30 -6.94
C SER A 50 30.88 5.10 -7.20
N GLU A 51 30.37 3.87 -7.16
CA GLU A 51 31.16 2.65 -7.38
C GLU A 51 31.81 2.62 -8.78
N ILE A 52 31.04 2.95 -9.81
CA ILE A 52 31.53 3.04 -11.19
C ILE A 52 32.58 4.14 -11.32
N THR A 53 32.30 5.33 -10.78
CA THR A 53 33.19 6.50 -10.89
C THR A 53 34.53 6.23 -10.22
N CYS A 54 34.52 5.67 -9.01
CA CYS A 54 35.73 5.26 -8.31
C CYS A 54 36.53 4.25 -9.15
N HIS A 55 35.88 3.26 -9.76
CA HIS A 55 36.58 2.32 -10.62
C HIS A 55 37.17 2.97 -11.87
N ALA A 56 36.41 3.82 -12.56
CA ALA A 56 36.86 4.48 -13.79
C ALA A 56 38.10 5.34 -13.55
N ILE A 57 38.19 6.01 -12.40
CA ILE A 57 39.35 6.81 -12.01
C ILE A 57 40.54 5.90 -11.66
N LEU A 58 40.31 4.77 -10.97
CA LEU A 58 41.40 3.90 -10.50
C LEU A 58 41.90 2.91 -11.56
N CYS A 59 41.13 2.62 -12.61
CA CYS A 59 41.48 1.64 -13.63
C CYS A 59 42.27 2.25 -14.79
N ASP A 60 43.54 1.90 -14.93
CA ASP A 60 44.44 2.40 -15.99
C ASP A 60 43.86 2.17 -17.39
N LYS A 61 43.40 0.95 -17.68
CA LYS A 61 42.78 0.59 -18.97
C LYS A 61 41.48 1.36 -19.25
N ALA A 62 40.74 1.74 -18.20
CA ALA A 62 39.55 2.57 -18.36
C ALA A 62 39.93 4.03 -18.68
N ARG A 63 40.98 4.55 -18.04
CA ARG A 63 41.50 5.90 -18.32
C ARG A 63 42.06 6.00 -19.74
N GLU A 64 42.80 5.01 -20.20
CA GLU A 64 43.27 4.94 -21.60
C GLU A 64 42.12 5.02 -22.60
N LYS A 65 41.04 4.26 -22.37
CA LYS A 65 39.82 4.32 -23.18
C LYS A 65 39.24 5.74 -23.18
N ALA A 66 39.08 6.35 -22.01
CA ALA A 66 38.55 7.71 -21.90
C ALA A 66 39.41 8.75 -22.64
N ILE A 67 40.74 8.68 -22.53
CA ILE A 67 41.68 9.59 -23.22
C ILE A 67 41.58 9.42 -24.74
N SER A 68 41.39 8.18 -25.22
CA SER A 68 41.18 7.89 -26.65
C SER A 68 39.80 8.30 -27.20
N GLY A 69 38.93 8.90 -26.37
CA GLY A 69 37.55 9.25 -26.73
C GLY A 69 36.58 8.05 -26.74
N ALA A 70 37.03 6.86 -26.32
CA ALA A 70 36.19 5.68 -26.22
C ALA A 70 35.45 5.63 -24.88
N VAL A 71 34.27 4.98 -24.86
CA VAL A 71 33.45 4.85 -23.65
C VAL A 71 34.11 3.87 -22.66
N PRO A 72 34.54 4.32 -21.46
CA PRO A 72 35.24 3.46 -20.50
C PRO A 72 34.31 2.51 -19.75
N ILE A 73 33.05 2.91 -19.55
CA ILE A 73 32.01 2.15 -18.86
C ILE A 73 30.79 2.09 -19.75
N ILE A 74 30.37 0.87 -20.12
CA ILE A 74 29.14 0.64 -20.87
C ILE A 74 28.08 0.05 -19.95
N LEU A 75 26.86 0.57 -20.02
CA LEU A 75 25.72 -0.08 -19.38
C LEU A 75 25.40 -1.35 -20.18
N GLU A 76 25.52 -2.51 -19.54
CA GLU A 76 24.98 -3.76 -20.07
C GLU A 76 23.47 -3.79 -19.82
N SER A 77 22.73 -4.56 -20.62
CA SER A 77 21.28 -4.68 -20.49
C SER A 77 20.83 -5.15 -19.10
N GLN A 78 19.52 -5.11 -18.87
CA GLN A 78 18.89 -5.77 -17.73
C GLN A 78 19.38 -7.23 -17.57
N VAL A 79 19.89 -7.56 -16.38
CA VAL A 79 20.32 -8.93 -16.02
C VAL A 79 19.16 -9.74 -15.50
N ALA A 80 18.33 -9.13 -14.65
CA ALA A 80 17.15 -9.75 -14.06
C ALA A 80 16.14 -8.68 -13.68
N HIS A 81 14.87 -9.07 -13.56
CA HIS A 81 13.84 -8.22 -12.96
C HIS A 81 12.96 -9.04 -11.99
N PHE A 82 12.44 -8.37 -10.98
CA PHE A 82 11.59 -8.91 -9.92
C PHE A 82 10.42 -7.95 -9.72
N GLY A 83 9.39 -8.07 -10.56
CA GLY A 83 8.37 -7.01 -10.69
C GLY A 83 9.01 -5.74 -11.27
N LEU A 84 8.82 -4.60 -10.60
CA LEU A 84 9.35 -3.31 -11.02
C LEU A 84 10.82 -3.10 -10.57
N ALA A 85 11.34 -3.96 -9.70
CA ALA A 85 12.75 -3.91 -9.34
C ALA A 85 13.59 -4.60 -10.41
N VAL A 86 14.65 -3.94 -10.85
CA VAL A 86 15.52 -4.40 -11.94
C VAL A 86 16.96 -4.48 -11.44
N ILE A 87 17.70 -5.49 -11.88
CA ILE A 87 19.14 -5.57 -11.73
C ILE A 87 19.77 -5.14 -13.06
N LEU A 88 20.37 -3.96 -13.05
CA LEU A 88 21.16 -3.44 -14.16
C LEU A 88 22.60 -3.90 -14.02
N ALA A 89 23.29 -4.09 -15.15
CA ALA A 89 24.72 -4.33 -15.16
C ALA A 89 25.45 -3.21 -15.90
N ALA A 90 26.69 -2.94 -15.51
CA ALA A 90 27.62 -2.13 -16.28
C ALA A 90 28.96 -2.85 -16.37
N LYS A 91 29.71 -2.61 -17.43
CA LYS A 91 31.01 -3.23 -17.67
C LYS A 91 32.06 -2.18 -18.01
N CYS A 92 33.23 -2.33 -17.39
CA CYS A 92 34.42 -1.60 -17.81
C CYS A 92 34.95 -2.19 -19.12
N THR A 93 35.04 -1.37 -20.16
CA THR A 93 35.51 -1.81 -21.50
C THR A 93 37.03 -2.01 -21.55
N GLY A 94 37.77 -1.45 -20.58
CA GLY A 94 39.22 -1.61 -20.46
C GLY A 94 39.63 -2.90 -19.75
N CYS A 95 39.14 -3.13 -18.53
CA CYS A 95 39.52 -4.30 -17.72
C CYS A 95 38.50 -5.45 -17.70
N GLY A 96 37.28 -5.23 -18.22
CA GLY A 96 36.22 -6.24 -18.23
C GLY A 96 35.43 -6.39 -16.93
N LYS A 97 35.75 -5.63 -15.87
CA LYS A 97 35.04 -5.68 -14.58
C LYS A 97 33.55 -5.35 -14.76
N LYS A 98 32.69 -6.18 -14.18
CA LYS A 98 31.23 -5.98 -14.15
C LYS A 98 30.78 -5.37 -12.83
N PHE A 99 29.76 -4.53 -12.91
CA PHE A 99 29.06 -3.89 -11.80
C PHE A 99 27.60 -4.29 -11.90
N HIS A 100 26.99 -4.71 -10.80
CA HIS A 100 25.58 -5.02 -10.74
C HIS A 100 24.89 -4.05 -9.80
N PHE A 101 23.68 -3.66 -10.16
CA PHE A 101 22.97 -2.61 -9.47
C PHE A 101 21.46 -2.87 -9.42
N GLU A 102 20.93 -2.96 -8.21
CA GLU A 102 19.48 -3.06 -7.99
C GLU A 102 18.83 -1.66 -7.99
N THR A 103 17.79 -1.46 -8.80
CA THR A 103 17.08 -0.16 -8.90
C THR A 103 16.25 0.21 -7.68
N SER A 104 16.04 -0.75 -6.77
CA SER A 104 15.25 -0.60 -5.54
C SER A 104 15.87 -1.44 -4.43
N PRO A 105 15.89 -0.96 -3.17
CA PRO A 105 16.29 -1.77 -2.04
C PRO A 105 15.20 -2.79 -1.66
N LYS A 106 15.60 -3.89 -1.04
CA LYS A 106 14.67 -4.79 -0.33
C LYS A 106 14.29 -4.19 1.01
N LEU A 107 13.04 -4.42 1.42
CA LEU A 107 12.61 -4.12 2.78
C LEU A 107 13.27 -5.13 3.71
N LEU A 108 14.13 -4.67 4.62
CA LEU A 108 14.84 -5.53 5.57
C LEU A 108 14.11 -5.65 6.92
N ASN A 109 13.26 -4.67 7.24
CA ASN A 109 12.54 -4.60 8.50
C ASN A 109 11.08 -5.05 8.30
N GLY A 110 10.70 -6.14 8.95
CA GLY A 110 9.34 -6.73 8.89
C GLY A 110 9.24 -8.14 8.32
N GLY A 111 10.36 -8.85 8.13
CA GLY A 111 10.36 -10.25 7.66
C GLY A 111 10.07 -10.46 6.17
N THR A 112 9.55 -9.44 5.48
CA THR A 112 9.35 -9.40 4.03
C THR A 112 10.68 -9.43 3.28
N ARG A 113 10.70 -10.08 2.12
CA ARG A 113 11.84 -10.09 1.17
C ARG A 113 11.55 -9.29 -0.09
N HIS A 114 10.49 -8.48 -0.07
CA HIS A 114 10.02 -7.73 -1.22
C HIS A 114 10.89 -6.49 -1.47
N TYR A 115 11.07 -6.15 -2.75
CA TYR A 115 11.61 -4.86 -3.12
C TYR A 115 10.61 -3.76 -2.76
N ASP A 116 11.11 -2.67 -2.17
CA ASP A 116 10.30 -1.54 -1.70
C ASP A 116 9.45 -0.94 -2.82
N ILE A 117 9.95 -0.90 -4.06
CA ILE A 117 9.18 -0.41 -5.21
C ILE A 117 7.93 -1.26 -5.52
N ASN A 118 8.01 -2.58 -5.34
CA ASN A 118 6.86 -3.46 -5.60
C ASN A 118 5.79 -3.24 -4.54
N VAL A 119 6.17 -3.11 -3.27
CA VAL A 119 5.22 -2.81 -2.19
C VAL A 119 4.55 -1.46 -2.43
N ARG A 120 5.30 -0.43 -2.83
CA ARG A 120 4.74 0.88 -3.20
C ARG A 120 3.76 0.80 -4.38
N ALA A 121 4.10 0.02 -5.41
CA ALA A 121 3.25 -0.14 -6.58
C ALA A 121 1.92 -0.80 -6.20
N VAL A 122 1.96 -1.93 -5.48
CA VAL A 122 0.77 -2.64 -5.02
C VAL A 122 -0.07 -1.78 -4.07
N TRP A 123 0.57 -1.14 -3.09
CA TRP A 123 -0.12 -0.22 -2.17
C TRP A 123 -0.83 0.92 -2.92
N GLY A 124 -0.12 1.55 -3.86
CA GLY A 124 -0.67 2.63 -4.69
C GLY A 124 -1.85 2.17 -5.53
N SER A 125 -1.78 0.96 -6.09
CA SER A 125 -2.90 0.35 -6.81
C SER A 125 -4.12 0.16 -5.91
N ILE A 126 -3.96 -0.46 -4.74
CA ILE A 126 -5.09 -0.75 -3.83
C ILE A 126 -5.76 0.54 -3.36
N VAL A 127 -4.98 1.53 -2.90
CA VAL A 127 -5.53 2.81 -2.41
C VAL A 127 -6.24 3.61 -3.51
N SER A 128 -5.84 3.42 -4.77
CA SER A 128 -6.52 4.04 -5.93
C SER A 128 -7.70 3.22 -6.47
N GLY A 129 -8.07 2.12 -5.81
CA GLY A 129 -9.17 1.23 -6.23
C GLY A 129 -8.83 0.37 -7.45
N ASN A 130 -7.54 0.17 -7.74
CA ASN A 130 -7.05 -0.53 -8.92
C ASN A 130 -6.43 -1.89 -8.56
N GLY A 131 -6.61 -2.87 -9.45
CA GLY A 131 -5.96 -4.17 -9.36
C GLY A 131 -4.73 -4.28 -10.27
N LEU A 132 -4.14 -5.48 -10.29
CA LEU A 132 -2.96 -5.79 -11.11
C LEU A 132 -3.11 -5.44 -12.59
N ALA A 133 -4.28 -5.73 -13.18
CA ALA A 133 -4.49 -5.51 -14.62
C ALA A 133 -4.24 -4.05 -15.00
N HIS A 134 -4.78 -3.11 -14.23
CA HIS A 134 -4.58 -1.68 -14.45
C HIS A 134 -3.14 -1.26 -14.14
N LEU A 135 -2.52 -1.78 -13.08
CA LEU A 135 -1.10 -1.53 -12.81
C LEU A 135 -0.22 -1.94 -14.00
N ASN A 136 -0.44 -3.15 -14.54
CA ASN A 136 0.34 -3.66 -15.67
C ASN A 136 0.06 -2.89 -16.96
N GLU A 137 -1.18 -2.44 -17.20
CA GLU A 137 -1.51 -1.58 -18.34
C GLU A 137 -0.77 -0.23 -18.29
N GLN A 138 -0.72 0.40 -17.10
CA GLN A 138 0.05 1.63 -16.89
C GLN A 138 1.55 1.41 -17.11
N LEU A 139 2.11 0.33 -16.57
CA LEU A 139 3.53 0.01 -16.72
C LEU A 139 3.89 -0.32 -18.17
N ALA A 140 3.06 -1.10 -18.86
CA ALA A 140 3.25 -1.42 -20.27
C ALA A 140 3.21 -0.17 -21.16
N SER A 141 2.31 0.77 -20.86
CA SER A 141 2.23 2.05 -21.57
C SER A 141 3.49 2.91 -21.43
N MET A 142 4.27 2.69 -20.37
CA MET A 142 5.55 3.36 -20.12
C MET A 142 6.76 2.54 -20.59
N ASP A 143 6.56 1.41 -21.27
CA ASP A 143 7.61 0.43 -21.61
C ASP A 143 8.41 -0.03 -20.37
N SER A 144 7.69 -0.24 -19.26
CA SER A 144 8.26 -0.64 -17.97
C SER A 144 7.95 -2.11 -17.64
N PRO A 145 8.84 -2.82 -16.91
CA PRO A 145 8.56 -4.19 -16.48
C PRO A 145 7.25 -4.32 -15.72
N THR A 146 6.51 -5.38 -16.00
CA THR A 146 5.24 -5.69 -15.34
C THR A 146 5.41 -6.59 -14.13
N MET A 147 4.36 -6.71 -13.34
CA MET A 147 4.32 -7.60 -12.17
C MET A 147 3.51 -8.86 -12.47
N ALA A 148 3.99 -10.00 -11.99
CA ALA A 148 3.26 -11.26 -12.04
C ALA A 148 2.14 -11.29 -10.98
N GLN A 149 1.03 -11.99 -11.29
CA GLN A 149 -0.12 -12.11 -10.38
C GLN A 149 0.24 -12.66 -9.01
N ASN A 150 1.11 -13.68 -8.96
CA ASN A 150 1.54 -14.26 -7.70
C ASN A 150 2.26 -13.22 -6.82
N THR A 151 3.17 -12.45 -7.40
CA THR A 151 3.91 -11.40 -6.68
C THR A 151 2.96 -10.31 -6.16
N PHE A 152 2.01 -9.85 -6.99
CA PHE A 152 1.03 -8.85 -6.58
C PHE A 152 0.17 -9.37 -5.43
N SER A 153 -0.40 -10.57 -5.55
CA SER A 153 -1.29 -11.14 -4.54
C SER A 153 -0.59 -11.45 -3.22
N VAL A 154 0.69 -11.86 -3.23
CA VAL A 154 1.46 -12.05 -1.99
C VAL A 154 1.66 -10.72 -1.26
N ILE A 155 2.08 -9.67 -1.99
CA ILE A 155 2.29 -8.34 -1.41
C ILE A 155 0.96 -7.73 -0.93
N GLU A 156 -0.11 -7.87 -1.72
CA GLU A 156 -1.46 -7.41 -1.38
C GLU A 156 -1.94 -8.04 -0.06
N LYS A 157 -1.77 -9.36 0.10
CA LYS A 157 -2.11 -10.05 1.36
C LYS A 157 -1.33 -9.51 2.55
N GLU A 158 -0.03 -9.28 2.38
CA GLU A 158 0.82 -8.74 3.44
C GLU A 158 0.39 -7.31 3.83
N ILE A 159 0.11 -6.46 2.84
CA ILE A 159 -0.42 -5.10 3.06
C ILE A 159 -1.76 -5.15 3.82
N ASN A 160 -2.67 -6.06 3.41
CA ASN A 160 -3.96 -6.20 4.08
C ASN A 160 -3.82 -6.63 5.54
N GLN A 161 -2.85 -7.48 5.87
CA GLN A 161 -2.54 -7.85 7.26
C GLN A 161 -2.04 -6.63 8.06
N TRP A 162 -1.14 -5.82 7.49
CA TRP A 162 -0.69 -4.59 8.13
C TRP A 162 -1.84 -3.62 8.38
N TRP A 163 -2.74 -3.45 7.41
CA TRP A 163 -3.91 -2.60 7.55
C TRP A 163 -4.86 -3.10 8.63
N LYS A 164 -5.09 -4.41 8.70
CA LYS A 164 -5.95 -4.98 9.73
C LYS A 164 -5.45 -4.66 11.13
N VAL A 165 -4.17 -4.91 11.40
CA VAL A 165 -3.55 -4.60 12.70
C VAL A 165 -3.65 -3.11 13.02
N MET A 166 -3.28 -2.25 12.06
CA MET A 166 -3.34 -0.79 12.25
C MET A 166 -4.77 -0.29 12.53
N VAL A 167 -5.77 -0.82 11.84
CA VAL A 167 -7.17 -0.43 12.04
C VAL A 167 -7.68 -0.88 13.40
N GLU A 168 -7.33 -2.09 13.84
CA GLU A 168 -7.69 -2.61 15.17
C GLU A 168 -7.09 -1.75 16.29
N GLU A 169 -5.80 -1.37 16.18
CA GLU A 169 -5.10 -0.52 17.16
C GLU A 169 -5.68 0.91 17.22
N GLU A 170 -5.97 1.51 16.07
CA GLU A 170 -6.56 2.85 15.99
C GLU A 170 -8.00 2.87 16.53
N MET A 171 -8.80 1.84 16.25
CA MET A 171 -10.16 1.73 16.80
C MET A 171 -10.14 1.57 18.32
N ALA A 172 -9.26 0.71 18.86
CA ALA A 172 -9.11 0.56 20.31
C ALA A 172 -8.71 1.89 20.98
N SER A 173 -7.76 2.60 20.39
CA SER A 173 -7.32 3.92 20.88
C SER A 173 -8.43 4.97 20.79
N ALA A 174 -9.28 4.91 19.76
CA ALA A 174 -10.42 5.80 19.61
C ALA A 174 -11.52 5.53 20.65
N ILE A 175 -11.81 4.26 20.95
CA ILE A 175 -12.75 3.85 21.99
C ILE A 175 -12.29 4.35 23.37
N ASP A 176 -11.01 4.16 23.71
CA ASP A 176 -10.46 4.63 24.99
C ASP A 176 -10.58 6.14 25.16
N LEU A 177 -10.40 6.89 24.06
CA LEU A 177 -10.54 8.34 24.07
C LEU A 177 -12.00 8.77 24.27
N GLU A 178 -12.96 8.16 23.56
CA GLU A 178 -14.39 8.41 23.76
C GLU A 178 -14.84 8.07 25.19
N LYS A 179 -14.36 6.95 25.73
CA LYS A 179 -14.64 6.54 27.11
C LYS A 179 -14.13 7.57 28.13
N LYS A 180 -12.91 8.08 27.95
CA LYS A 180 -12.35 9.14 28.82
C LYS A 180 -13.20 10.41 28.77
N ILE A 181 -13.61 10.83 27.59
CA ILE A 181 -14.47 12.01 27.42
C ILE A 181 -15.83 11.80 28.10
N ALA A 182 -16.43 10.61 28.00
CA ALA A 182 -17.69 10.31 28.69
C ALA A 182 -17.56 10.40 30.22
N ILE A 183 -16.47 9.86 30.78
CA ILE A 183 -16.15 9.94 32.22
C ILE A 183 -15.99 11.40 32.66
N GLU A 184 -15.20 12.19 31.92
CA GLU A 184 -14.97 13.61 32.21
C GLU A 184 -16.25 14.44 32.16
N LYS A 185 -17.17 14.11 31.24
CA LYS A 185 -18.47 14.76 31.12
C LYS A 185 -19.54 14.18 32.06
N ASN A 186 -19.16 13.26 32.95
CA ASN A 186 -20.04 12.56 33.88
C ASN A 186 -21.28 11.93 33.19
N ARG A 187 -21.08 11.31 32.02
CA ARG A 187 -22.13 10.64 31.24
C ARG A 187 -22.09 9.14 31.51
N TYR A 188 -23.13 8.64 32.17
CA TYR A 188 -23.24 7.23 32.53
C TYR A 188 -24.64 6.70 32.25
N HIS A 189 -24.70 5.42 31.90
CA HIS A 189 -25.91 4.62 31.84
C HIS A 189 -25.64 3.34 32.65
N GLU A 190 -26.39 3.13 33.73
CA GLU A 190 -26.21 1.97 34.62
C GLU A 190 -24.75 1.76 35.09
N ASP A 191 -24.12 2.84 35.58
CA ASP A 191 -22.71 2.89 36.01
C ASP A 191 -21.65 2.63 34.93
N ILE A 192 -22.06 2.49 33.66
CA ILE A 192 -21.18 2.33 32.51
C ILE A 192 -21.05 3.67 31.77
N PRO A 193 -19.83 4.14 31.42
CA PRO A 193 -19.66 5.36 30.65
C PRO A 193 -20.43 5.31 29.33
N SER A 194 -21.36 6.25 29.13
CA SER A 194 -22.23 6.30 27.96
C SER A 194 -21.67 7.27 26.93
N ILE A 195 -21.47 6.78 25.70
CA ILE A 195 -21.02 7.59 24.56
C ILE A 195 -22.14 7.74 23.54
N THR A 196 -22.12 8.83 22.78
CA THR A 196 -22.98 9.00 21.61
C THR A 196 -22.19 8.60 20.38
N VAL A 197 -22.80 7.80 19.51
CA VAL A 197 -22.19 7.34 18.27
C VAL A 197 -23.05 7.70 17.06
N ILE A 198 -22.41 7.76 15.91
CA ILE A 198 -23.03 7.92 14.60
C ILE A 198 -22.73 6.64 13.83
N CYS A 199 -23.77 5.96 13.36
CA CYS A 199 -23.63 4.76 12.54
C CYS A 199 -23.90 5.11 11.07
N ASP A 200 -23.16 4.48 10.17
CA ASP A 200 -23.41 4.55 8.73
C ASP A 200 -23.13 3.19 8.08
N GLY A 201 -23.84 2.91 6.99
CA GLY A 201 -23.85 1.62 6.30
C GLY A 201 -23.70 1.76 4.80
N GLY A 202 -22.92 0.86 4.20
CA GLY A 202 -22.70 0.79 2.76
C GLY A 202 -22.96 -0.61 2.22
N TRP A 203 -23.57 -0.70 1.04
CA TRP A 203 -23.79 -1.98 0.35
C TRP A 203 -23.06 -2.03 -0.98
N SER A 204 -22.58 -3.21 -1.34
CA SER A 204 -21.87 -3.43 -2.62
C SER A 204 -22.77 -3.28 -3.86
N LYS A 205 -24.08 -3.20 -3.66
CA LYS A 205 -25.06 -2.96 -4.72
C LYS A 205 -26.05 -1.88 -4.27
N ARG A 206 -26.20 -0.85 -5.09
CA ARG A 206 -27.27 0.14 -4.92
C ARG A 206 -28.62 -0.50 -5.23
N SER A 207 -29.54 -0.45 -4.27
CA SER A 207 -30.92 -0.88 -4.45
C SER A 207 -31.80 0.30 -4.86
N HIS A 208 -32.57 0.17 -5.94
CA HIS A 208 -33.63 1.12 -6.30
C HIS A 208 -34.98 0.57 -5.82
N LYS A 209 -35.29 0.74 -4.52
CA LYS A 209 -36.55 0.38 -3.81
C LYS A 209 -37.10 -1.06 -3.94
N HIS A 210 -36.55 -1.90 -4.82
CA HIS A 210 -37.12 -3.21 -5.16
C HIS A 210 -36.11 -4.37 -5.16
N SER A 211 -34.81 -4.11 -4.95
CA SER A 211 -33.80 -5.18 -4.92
C SER A 211 -32.86 -5.04 -3.73
N TYR A 212 -33.22 -5.69 -2.62
CA TYR A 212 -32.44 -5.74 -1.38
C TYR A 212 -31.53 -6.98 -1.34
N ASN A 213 -30.81 -7.23 -2.43
CA ASN A 213 -30.02 -8.45 -2.63
C ASN A 213 -28.53 -8.18 -2.78
N ALA A 214 -28.02 -7.15 -2.12
CA ALA A 214 -26.59 -6.89 -2.05
C ALA A 214 -25.85 -8.10 -1.45
N LEU A 215 -24.77 -8.51 -2.10
CA LEU A 215 -23.97 -9.66 -1.67
C LEU A 215 -23.03 -9.33 -0.54
N GLY A 216 -22.76 -8.05 -0.29
CA GLY A 216 -21.98 -7.60 0.85
C GLY A 216 -22.44 -6.25 1.36
N GLY A 217 -22.20 -6.03 2.64
CA GLY A 217 -22.46 -4.80 3.35
C GLY A 217 -21.32 -4.51 4.33
N VAL A 218 -21.08 -3.23 4.56
CA VAL A 218 -20.17 -2.70 5.58
C VAL A 218 -20.96 -1.74 6.43
N ALA A 219 -20.70 -1.71 7.73
CA ALA A 219 -21.18 -0.64 8.57
C ALA A 219 -20.07 -0.19 9.50
N VAL A 220 -20.11 1.11 9.83
CA VAL A 220 -19.12 1.78 10.66
C VAL A 220 -19.81 2.46 11.82
N VAL A 221 -19.18 2.42 12.99
CA VAL A 221 -19.60 3.19 14.15
C VAL A 221 -18.55 4.26 14.43
N ILE A 222 -19.00 5.51 14.52
CA ILE A 222 -18.14 6.70 14.63
C ILE A 222 -18.46 7.41 15.93
N GLY A 223 -17.44 7.73 16.72
CA GLY A 223 -17.59 8.48 17.96
C GLY A 223 -18.07 9.91 17.70
N ALA A 224 -19.14 10.34 18.38
CA ALA A 224 -19.72 11.66 18.13
C ALA A 224 -18.83 12.81 18.62
N GLU A 225 -17.95 12.59 19.59
CA GLU A 225 -17.08 13.63 20.14
C GLU A 225 -15.74 13.68 19.39
N THR A 226 -15.11 12.51 19.23
CA THR A 226 -13.79 12.36 18.60
C THR A 226 -13.84 12.36 17.07
N LYS A 227 -15.00 12.05 16.48
CA LYS A 227 -15.18 11.82 15.04
C LYS A 227 -14.30 10.71 14.47
N LYS A 228 -13.82 9.81 15.33
CA LYS A 228 -12.99 8.66 14.97
C LYS A 228 -13.85 7.41 14.80
N ILE A 229 -13.36 6.48 13.98
CA ILE A 229 -13.99 5.17 13.80
C ILE A 229 -13.74 4.34 15.06
N LEU A 230 -14.81 3.81 15.64
CA LEU A 230 -14.80 2.94 16.81
C LEU A 230 -14.96 1.47 16.43
N HIS A 231 -15.72 1.20 15.36
CA HIS A 231 -15.95 -0.15 14.88
C HIS A 231 -16.18 -0.15 13.36
N ILE A 232 -15.70 -1.19 12.69
CA ILE A 232 -16.00 -1.51 11.29
C ILE A 232 -16.36 -2.99 11.22
N GLY A 233 -17.56 -3.30 10.76
CA GLY A 233 -17.97 -4.67 10.47
C GLY A 233 -18.27 -4.86 8.99
N ILE A 234 -18.00 -6.07 8.49
CA ILE A 234 -18.26 -6.46 7.11
C ILE A 234 -19.07 -7.75 7.13
N ARG A 235 -20.17 -7.77 6.36
CA ARG A 235 -20.98 -8.95 6.09
C ARG A 235 -20.94 -9.27 4.62
N ASN A 236 -20.64 -10.52 4.29
CA ASN A 236 -20.47 -10.98 2.93
C ASN A 236 -21.13 -12.35 2.73
N LYS A 237 -21.99 -12.43 1.72
CA LYS A 237 -22.74 -13.62 1.28
C LYS A 237 -22.02 -14.38 0.17
N TYR A 238 -20.99 -13.79 -0.43
CA TYR A 238 -20.38 -14.27 -1.64
C TYR A 238 -18.89 -14.55 -1.48
N CYS A 239 -18.50 -15.77 -1.85
CA CYS A 239 -17.11 -16.12 -2.08
C CYS A 239 -17.00 -16.66 -3.50
N TYR A 240 -16.10 -16.08 -4.31
CA TYR A 240 -15.90 -16.50 -5.70
C TYR A 240 -15.49 -17.96 -5.81
N ILE A 241 -14.58 -18.42 -4.95
CA ILE A 241 -14.09 -19.81 -4.95
C ILE A 241 -15.24 -20.76 -4.63
N CYS A 242 -15.99 -20.51 -3.55
CA CYS A 242 -17.15 -21.31 -3.17
C CYS A 242 -18.22 -21.33 -4.28
N ASN A 243 -18.55 -20.16 -4.84
CA ASN A 243 -19.58 -20.06 -5.88
C ASN A 243 -19.19 -20.83 -7.14
N ARG A 244 -17.93 -20.70 -7.59
CA ARG A 244 -17.41 -21.43 -8.76
C ARG A 244 -17.41 -22.94 -8.56
N CYS A 245 -16.94 -23.40 -7.40
CA CYS A 245 -16.94 -24.81 -7.03
C CYS A 245 -18.36 -25.39 -6.98
N ASN A 246 -19.30 -24.65 -6.39
CA ASN A 246 -20.72 -25.02 -6.38
C ASN A 246 -21.31 -25.14 -7.79
N SER A 247 -21.02 -24.18 -8.68
CA SER A 247 -21.48 -24.25 -10.09
C SER A 247 -20.91 -25.44 -10.87
N LEU A 248 -19.76 -25.97 -10.45
CA LEU A 248 -19.12 -27.14 -11.07
C LEU A 248 -19.47 -28.46 -10.37
N GLY A 249 -20.22 -28.42 -9.25
CA GLY A 249 -20.50 -29.61 -8.43
C GLY A 249 -19.27 -30.18 -7.73
N ILE A 250 -18.24 -29.36 -7.47
CA ILE A 250 -16.98 -29.77 -6.86
C ILE A 250 -16.86 -29.13 -5.47
N THR A 251 -16.29 -29.85 -4.50
CA THR A 251 -15.98 -29.29 -3.17
C THR A 251 -14.84 -28.27 -3.27
N PRO A 252 -14.99 -27.05 -2.70
CA PRO A 252 -13.91 -26.08 -2.66
C PRO A 252 -12.67 -26.63 -1.96
N LYS A 253 -11.49 -26.35 -2.51
CA LYS A 253 -10.24 -26.52 -1.77
C LYS A 253 -10.20 -25.57 -0.57
N ASP A 254 -9.39 -25.91 0.42
CA ASP A 254 -9.14 -25.03 1.57
C ASP A 254 -8.66 -23.66 1.09
N HIS A 255 -9.32 -22.62 1.63
CA HIS A 255 -9.07 -21.23 1.27
C HIS A 255 -9.60 -20.29 2.35
N GLU A 256 -9.07 -19.08 2.36
CA GLU A 256 -9.59 -17.99 3.18
C GLU A 256 -10.96 -17.53 2.65
N CYS A 257 -12.02 -18.02 3.27
CA CYS A 257 -13.39 -17.73 2.88
C CYS A 257 -13.92 -16.54 3.68
N PHE A 258 -14.13 -15.41 3.00
CA PHE A 258 -14.73 -14.22 3.61
C PHE A 258 -16.27 -14.25 3.65
N LYS A 259 -16.91 -15.37 3.31
CA LYS A 259 -18.37 -15.50 3.41
C LYS A 259 -18.73 -15.73 4.87
N ASN A 260 -19.36 -14.75 5.51
CA ASN A 260 -19.72 -14.76 6.93
C ASN A 260 -21.19 -14.37 7.18
N TRP A 261 -22.02 -14.31 6.13
CA TRP A 261 -23.41 -13.87 6.24
C TRP A 261 -24.36 -14.72 5.41
N THR A 262 -25.49 -15.12 6.00
CA THR A 262 -26.53 -15.94 5.38
C THR A 262 -27.90 -15.27 5.35
N GLU A 263 -28.14 -14.31 6.25
CA GLU A 263 -29.43 -13.64 6.43
C GLU A 263 -29.73 -12.56 5.38
N SER A 264 -30.80 -11.79 5.54
CA SER A 264 -31.18 -10.72 4.61
C SER A 264 -30.06 -9.68 4.43
N SER A 265 -30.02 -8.98 3.30
CA SER A 265 -29.02 -7.91 3.12
C SER A 265 -29.37 -6.66 3.94
N GLN A 266 -30.64 -6.48 4.29
CA GLN A 266 -31.11 -5.36 5.11
C GLN A 266 -30.67 -5.49 6.57
N SER A 267 -30.55 -6.72 7.08
CA SER A 267 -30.15 -6.97 8.47
C SER A 267 -28.64 -6.87 8.70
N MET A 268 -27.82 -6.73 7.66
CA MET A 268 -26.36 -6.62 7.78
C MET A 268 -25.94 -5.43 8.65
N GLU A 269 -26.55 -4.26 8.44
CA GLU A 269 -26.18 -3.04 9.17
C GLU A 269 -26.49 -3.18 10.66
N SER A 270 -27.72 -3.57 11.00
CA SER A 270 -28.11 -3.74 12.40
C SER A 270 -27.27 -4.79 13.12
N ASP A 271 -26.95 -5.90 12.46
CA ASP A 271 -26.10 -6.96 13.02
C ASP A 271 -24.66 -6.49 13.28
N ILE A 272 -24.09 -5.71 12.37
CA ILE A 272 -22.76 -5.11 12.58
C ILE A 272 -22.80 -4.10 13.74
N ILE A 273 -23.84 -3.29 13.84
CA ILE A 273 -23.97 -2.30 14.93
C ILE A 273 -24.05 -3.02 16.29
N VAL A 274 -24.78 -4.13 16.38
CA VAL A 274 -24.87 -4.97 17.59
C VAL A 274 -23.55 -5.71 17.87
N GLU A 275 -22.78 -6.11 16.86
CA GLU A 275 -21.44 -6.67 17.09
C GLU A 275 -20.49 -5.63 17.71
N GLY A 276 -20.67 -4.35 17.38
CA GLY A 276 -19.83 -3.26 17.88
C GLY A 276 -20.14 -2.77 19.30
N PHE A 277 -21.33 -3.05 19.86
CA PHE A 277 -21.84 -2.51 21.14
C PHE A 277 -22.78 -3.47 21.86
#